data_AF-A2EJQ3-F1
#
_entry.id   AF-A2EJQ3-F1
#
_cell.length_a   1.000
_cell.length_b   1.000
_cell.length_c   1.000
_cell.angle_alpha   90.00
_cell.angle_beta   90.00
_cell.angle_gamma   90.00
#
_symmetry.space_group_name_H-M   'P 1'
#
loop_
_entity.id
_entity.type
_entity.pdbx_description
1 polymer ?
#
loop_
_entity_poly.entity_id
_entity_poly.type
_entity_poly.pdbx_seq_one_letter_code
_entity_poly.pdbx_strand_id
1 'polypeptide(L)'
;MLKSDLYPDSKKGFSLLELCCYHKAVQCFKLLRTKFNLSITRMCLNFSFLSGNPEIMNECLKFKTPDKKCMKYAIISHNIDFVTYLMNEHNIKIDLASCCRFLNLNAFFIYVDQANEINRCFAFSGGFNSLSFCLYFSYKGVDVNAANEKGRTALHYAAKYNSLEIAQYLISKGIDVNARDIKGYNSLSCAFYQQNFEMLDLLKSHGAIPTFEVGLRIGFMNKK
;
A
#
# COMPACT_ATOMS: atom_id res chain seq x y z
N MET A 1 26.46 -6.28 9.93
CA MET A 1 25.13 -6.16 9.31
C MET A 1 25.24 -5.25 8.11
N LEU A 2 24.59 -5.59 7.00
CA LEU A 2 24.68 -4.85 5.73
C LEU A 2 23.60 -3.76 5.65
N LYS A 3 23.97 -2.56 5.19
CA LYS A 3 23.06 -1.46 4.82
C LYS A 3 23.21 -1.21 3.32
N SER A 4 22.11 -1.18 2.58
CA SER A 4 22.09 -0.94 1.14
C SER A 4 20.69 -0.49 0.72
N ASP A 5 20.61 0.39 -0.27
CA ASP A 5 19.37 0.88 -0.87
C ASP A 5 18.61 -0.20 -1.64
N LEU A 6 19.24 -1.36 -1.88
CA LEU A 6 18.62 -2.53 -2.50
C LEU A 6 17.69 -3.31 -1.56
N TYR A 7 17.71 -2.99 -0.26
CA TYR A 7 16.94 -3.68 0.76
C TYR A 7 15.95 -2.73 1.46
N PRO A 8 14.85 -3.25 2.04
CA PRO A 8 13.97 -2.42 2.86
C PRO A 8 14.73 -1.73 4.00
N ASP A 9 14.40 -0.48 4.32
CA ASP A 9 15.16 0.30 5.30
C ASP A 9 15.32 -0.41 6.66
N SER A 10 16.57 -0.49 7.13
CA SER A 10 16.93 -0.99 8.46
C SER A 10 17.99 -0.11 9.12
N LYS A 11 17.68 0.44 10.30
CA LYS A 11 18.63 1.24 11.10
C LYS A 11 19.88 0.46 11.49
N LYS A 12 19.72 -0.85 11.73
CA LYS A 12 20.79 -1.75 12.20
C LYS A 12 21.45 -2.55 11.07
N GLY A 13 20.90 -2.49 9.85
CA GLY A 13 21.25 -3.36 8.73
C GLY A 13 20.63 -4.76 8.86
N PHE A 14 21.00 -5.68 7.96
CA PHE A 14 20.53 -7.07 7.97
C PHE A 14 21.65 -8.06 8.27
N SER A 15 21.29 -9.15 8.96
CA SER A 15 22.15 -10.32 9.12
C SER A 15 22.22 -11.14 7.83
N LEU A 16 23.27 -11.96 7.69
CA LEU A 16 23.41 -12.84 6.53
C LEU A 16 22.23 -13.82 6.42
N LEU A 17 21.73 -14.31 7.56
CA LEU A 17 20.58 -15.21 7.60
C LEU A 17 19.30 -14.55 7.05
N GLU A 18 19.06 -13.28 7.42
CA GLU A 18 17.93 -12.50 6.90
C GLU A 18 18.06 -12.28 5.40
N LEU A 19 19.27 -11.98 4.91
CA LEU A 19 19.53 -11.83 3.48
C LEU A 19 19.33 -13.14 2.71
N CYS A 20 19.64 -14.30 3.32
CA CYS A 20 19.29 -15.58 2.70
C CYS A 20 17.77 -15.74 2.52
N CYS A 21 16.97 -15.26 3.49
CA CYS A 21 15.51 -15.27 3.38
C CYS A 21 15.03 -14.36 2.25
N TYR A 22 15.62 -13.17 2.13
CA TYR A 22 15.28 -12.18 1.09
C TYR A 22 15.61 -12.70 -0.32
N HIS A 23 16.79 -13.29 -0.49
CA HIS A 23 17.30 -13.77 -1.79
C HIS A 23 16.89 -15.21 -2.13
N LYS A 24 16.00 -15.84 -1.34
CA LYS A 24 15.58 -17.25 -1.51
C LYS A 24 16.76 -18.24 -1.46
N ALA A 25 17.84 -17.91 -0.77
CA ALA A 25 19.05 -18.74 -0.69
C ALA A 25 18.88 -19.87 0.34
N VAL A 26 18.02 -20.85 0.03
CA VAL A 26 17.64 -21.95 0.93
C VAL A 26 18.85 -22.71 1.49
N GLN A 27 19.80 -23.08 0.63
CA GLN A 27 20.95 -23.87 1.06
C GLN A 27 21.86 -23.08 2.02
N CYS A 28 22.10 -21.80 1.72
CA CYS A 28 22.83 -20.91 2.62
C CYS A 28 22.09 -20.72 3.94
N PHE A 29 20.77 -20.53 3.91
CA PHE A 29 19.94 -20.43 5.11
C PHE A 29 20.08 -21.67 6.01
N LYS A 30 19.95 -22.86 5.43
CA LYS A 30 20.13 -24.14 6.14
C LYS A 30 21.53 -24.29 6.71
N LEU A 31 22.56 -24.02 5.91
CA LEU A 31 23.97 -24.09 6.34
C LEU A 31 24.23 -23.16 7.53
N LEU A 32 23.75 -21.92 7.45
CA LEU A 32 23.92 -20.94 8.53
C LEU A 32 23.19 -21.36 9.81
N ARG A 33 22.02 -21.98 9.66
CA ARG A 33 21.22 -22.49 10.78
C ARG A 33 21.88 -23.67 11.48
N THR A 34 22.45 -24.61 10.74
CA THR A 34 22.99 -25.86 11.28
C THR A 34 24.44 -25.72 11.73
N LYS A 35 25.30 -25.04 10.95
CA LYS A 35 26.73 -24.94 11.23
C LYS A 35 27.07 -23.83 12.22
N PHE A 36 26.30 -22.75 12.23
CA PHE A 36 26.59 -21.57 13.05
C PHE A 36 25.50 -21.27 14.10
N ASN A 37 24.47 -22.12 14.21
CA ASN A 37 23.38 -21.99 15.19
C ASN A 37 22.71 -20.61 15.21
N LEU A 38 22.67 -19.92 14.06
CA LEU A 38 22.08 -18.58 14.00
C LEU A 38 20.58 -18.64 14.30
N SER A 39 20.11 -17.76 15.18
CA SER A 39 18.70 -17.71 15.58
C SER A 39 17.82 -17.08 14.48
N ILE A 40 16.65 -17.66 14.28
CA ILE A 40 15.65 -17.09 13.36
C ILE A 40 15.10 -15.80 13.95
N THR A 41 15.24 -14.70 13.21
CA THR A 41 14.72 -13.40 13.58
C THR A 41 13.31 -13.20 13.02
N ARG A 42 12.60 -12.19 13.53
CA ARG A 42 11.31 -11.78 12.92
C ARG A 42 11.48 -11.30 11.47
N MET A 43 12.66 -10.78 11.11
CA MET A 43 12.90 -10.36 9.73
C MET A 43 13.09 -11.55 8.79
N CYS A 44 13.63 -12.68 9.27
CA CYS A 44 13.71 -13.91 8.49
C CYS A 44 12.32 -14.34 8.01
N LEU A 45 11.34 -14.42 8.93
CA LEU A 45 9.95 -14.76 8.59
C LEU A 45 9.33 -13.72 7.64
N ASN A 46 9.52 -12.43 7.93
CA ASN A 46 9.01 -11.38 7.06
C ASN A 46 9.57 -11.48 5.62
N PHE A 47 10.88 -11.68 5.48
CA PHE A 47 11.52 -11.79 4.18
C PHE A 47 11.19 -13.08 3.44
N SER A 48 10.86 -14.18 4.13
CA SER A 48 10.37 -15.38 3.43
C SER A 48 9.01 -15.16 2.77
N PHE A 49 8.14 -14.32 3.35
CA PHE A 49 6.89 -13.89 2.69
C PHE A 49 7.17 -12.98 1.49
N LEU A 50 8.10 -12.04 1.63
CA LEU A 50 8.47 -11.11 0.56
C LEU A 50 9.11 -11.83 -0.63
N SER A 51 9.98 -12.79 -0.35
CA SER A 51 10.66 -13.56 -1.38
C SER A 51 9.77 -14.68 -1.95
N GLY A 52 8.61 -14.95 -1.35
CA GLY A 52 7.71 -16.02 -1.83
C GLY A 52 8.34 -17.41 -1.72
N ASN A 53 9.16 -17.66 -0.69
CA ASN A 53 9.82 -18.95 -0.49
C ASN A 53 9.13 -19.74 0.64
N PRO A 54 8.27 -20.74 0.32
CA PRO A 54 7.50 -21.48 1.32
C PRO A 54 8.38 -22.35 2.21
N GLU A 55 9.52 -22.83 1.72
CA GLU A 55 10.43 -23.68 2.48
C GLU A 55 11.07 -22.92 3.65
N ILE A 56 11.67 -21.75 3.38
CA ILE A 56 12.23 -20.88 4.41
C ILE A 56 11.11 -20.36 5.34
N MET A 57 9.95 -20.04 4.77
CA MET A 57 8.79 -19.60 5.54
C MET A 57 8.36 -20.66 6.56
N ASN A 58 8.16 -21.91 6.14
CA ASN A 58 7.75 -23.00 7.01
C ASN A 58 8.76 -23.26 8.12
N GLU A 59 10.06 -23.14 7.82
CA GLU A 59 11.09 -23.24 8.85
C GLU A 59 11.04 -22.06 9.84
N CYS A 60 10.80 -20.84 9.36
CA CYS A 60 10.68 -19.67 10.21
C CYS A 60 9.43 -19.72 11.12
N LEU A 61 8.31 -20.26 10.62
CA LEU A 61 7.04 -20.38 11.35
C LEU A 61 7.15 -21.27 12.60
N LYS A 62 8.11 -22.19 12.66
CA LYS A 62 8.38 -23.01 13.86
C LYS A 62 8.84 -22.18 15.06
N PHE A 63 9.35 -20.96 14.84
CA PHE A 63 9.98 -20.13 15.87
C PHE A 63 9.36 -18.73 16.01
N LYS A 64 8.55 -18.31 15.03
CA LYS A 64 7.99 -16.96 14.92
C LYS A 64 6.56 -17.01 14.43
N THR A 65 5.70 -16.20 15.04
CA THR A 65 4.33 -16.00 14.59
C THR A 65 4.28 -14.89 13.53
N PRO A 66 3.44 -15.02 12.50
CA PRO A 66 3.22 -13.95 11.54
C PRO A 66 2.72 -12.66 12.17
N ASP A 67 3.02 -11.54 11.54
CA ASP A 67 2.57 -10.21 11.93
C ASP A 67 2.06 -9.41 10.72
N LYS A 68 1.63 -8.16 10.94
CA LYS A 68 1.15 -7.28 9.86
C LYS A 68 2.19 -7.04 8.76
N LYS A 69 3.49 -7.17 9.06
CA LYS A 69 4.57 -7.01 8.08
C LYS A 69 4.67 -8.25 7.18
N CYS A 70 4.36 -9.45 7.70
CA CYS A 70 4.18 -10.65 6.88
C CYS A 70 3.07 -10.43 5.82
N MET A 71 1.90 -9.92 6.24
CA MET A 71 0.80 -9.64 5.29
C MET A 71 1.19 -8.60 4.24
N LYS A 72 1.81 -7.49 4.66
CA LYS A 72 2.33 -6.49 3.73
C LYS A 72 3.30 -7.12 2.71
N TYR A 73 4.20 -7.99 3.15
CA TYR A 73 5.17 -8.62 2.26
C TYR A 73 4.60 -9.72 1.37
N ALA A 74 3.57 -10.45 1.81
CA ALA A 74 2.79 -11.34 0.96
C ALA A 74 2.05 -10.57 -0.15
N ILE A 75 1.50 -9.39 0.17
CA ILE A 75 0.89 -8.50 -0.82
C ILE A 75 1.95 -8.01 -1.83
N ILE A 76 3.13 -7.58 -1.36
CA ILE A 76 4.21 -7.12 -2.24
C ILE A 76 4.73 -8.24 -3.16
N SER A 77 4.76 -9.48 -2.69
CA SER A 77 5.25 -10.60 -3.48
C SER A 77 4.25 -11.11 -4.52
N HIS A 78 3.04 -10.53 -4.57
CA HIS A 78 1.92 -11.00 -5.41
C HIS A 78 1.56 -12.48 -5.20
N ASN A 79 1.93 -13.06 -4.05
CA ASN A 79 1.64 -14.45 -3.72
C ASN A 79 0.30 -14.55 -2.96
N ILE A 80 -0.76 -14.91 -3.69
CA ILE A 80 -2.13 -14.99 -3.14
C ILE A 80 -2.29 -16.12 -2.13
N ASP A 81 -1.54 -17.21 -2.25
CA ASP A 81 -1.58 -18.33 -1.29
C ASP A 81 -1.06 -17.86 0.06
N PHE A 82 -0.02 -17.02 0.06
CA PHE A 82 0.49 -16.42 1.28
C PHE A 82 -0.48 -15.41 1.89
N VAL A 83 -1.14 -14.60 1.06
CA VAL A 83 -2.16 -13.66 1.54
C VAL A 83 -3.33 -14.40 2.19
N THR A 84 -3.87 -15.41 1.51
CA THR A 84 -5.01 -16.22 2.02
C THR A 84 -4.62 -17.04 3.24
N TYR A 85 -3.43 -17.63 3.26
CA TYR A 85 -2.88 -18.32 4.43
C TYR A 85 -2.81 -17.39 5.66
N LEU A 86 -2.24 -16.19 5.51
CA LEU A 86 -2.13 -15.23 6.61
C LEU A 86 -3.49 -14.72 7.10
N MET A 87 -4.44 -14.58 6.18
CA MET A 87 -5.78 -14.12 6.50
C MET A 87 -6.60 -15.19 7.23
N ASN A 88 -6.61 -16.43 6.71
CA ASN A 88 -7.45 -17.51 7.22
C ASN A 88 -6.85 -18.16 8.47
N GLU A 89 -5.55 -18.50 8.43
CA GLU A 89 -4.91 -19.27 9.51
C GLU A 89 -4.40 -18.40 10.66
N HIS A 90 -4.09 -17.12 10.37
CA HIS A 90 -3.53 -16.19 11.36
C HIS A 90 -4.44 -14.99 11.67
N ASN A 91 -5.61 -14.90 11.05
CA ASN A 91 -6.57 -13.79 11.21
C ASN A 91 -5.93 -12.40 11.00
N ILE A 92 -4.96 -12.30 10.09
CA ILE A 92 -4.28 -11.04 9.78
C ILE A 92 -5.04 -10.37 8.64
N LYS A 93 -5.63 -9.20 8.91
CA LYS A 93 -6.38 -8.43 7.91
C LYS A 93 -5.47 -7.97 6.77
N ILE A 94 -6.00 -8.06 5.54
CA ILE A 94 -5.36 -7.52 4.33
C ILE A 94 -5.22 -5.99 4.44
N ASP A 95 -4.04 -5.47 4.11
CA ASP A 95 -3.77 -4.04 4.11
C ASP A 95 -4.05 -3.44 2.71
N LEU A 96 -5.24 -2.87 2.54
CA LEU A 96 -5.67 -2.24 1.28
C LEU A 96 -4.73 -1.13 0.80
N ALA A 97 -4.08 -0.40 1.72
CA ALA A 97 -3.11 0.62 1.32
C ALA A 97 -1.86 0.01 0.67
N SER A 98 -1.46 -1.18 1.13
CA SER A 98 -0.40 -1.96 0.47
C SER A 98 -0.89 -2.53 -0.87
N CYS A 99 -2.13 -3.03 -0.96
CA CYS A 99 -2.70 -3.48 -2.24
C CYS A 99 -2.65 -2.37 -3.32
N CYS A 100 -3.04 -1.14 -2.99
CA CYS A 100 -2.92 -0.01 -3.93
C CYS A 100 -1.48 0.30 -4.28
N ARG A 101 -0.59 0.40 -3.27
CA ARG A 101 0.80 0.79 -3.47
C ARG A 101 1.56 -0.17 -4.39
N PHE A 102 1.23 -1.44 -4.34
CA PHE A 102 1.89 -2.49 -5.12
C PHE A 102 0.99 -3.06 -6.22
N LEU A 103 -0.14 -2.40 -6.53
CA LEU A 103 -1.07 -2.82 -7.58
C LEU A 103 -1.51 -4.29 -7.49
N ASN A 104 -1.62 -4.83 -6.27
CA ASN A 104 -2.04 -6.21 -6.05
C ASN A 104 -3.57 -6.28 -5.97
N LEU A 105 -4.20 -6.30 -7.15
CA LEU A 105 -5.65 -6.40 -7.31
C LEU A 105 -6.22 -7.71 -6.76
N ASN A 106 -5.50 -8.83 -6.88
CA ASN A 106 -5.98 -10.13 -6.40
C ASN A 106 -6.17 -10.12 -4.87
N ALA A 107 -5.17 -9.66 -4.13
CA ALA A 107 -5.28 -9.49 -2.68
C ALA A 107 -6.40 -8.49 -2.31
N PHE A 108 -6.59 -7.45 -3.12
CA PHE A 108 -7.67 -6.50 -2.92
C PHE A 108 -9.05 -7.16 -3.07
N PHE A 109 -9.28 -7.93 -4.14
CA PHE A 109 -10.57 -8.59 -4.37
C PHE A 109 -10.89 -9.64 -3.31
N ILE A 110 -9.89 -10.37 -2.82
CA ILE A 110 -10.07 -11.27 -1.66
C ILE A 110 -10.66 -10.50 -0.46
N TYR A 111 -10.18 -9.27 -0.20
CA TYR A 111 -10.74 -8.45 0.88
C TYR A 111 -12.17 -8.00 0.58
N VAL A 112 -12.46 -7.56 -0.65
CA VAL A 112 -13.79 -7.11 -1.07
C VAL A 112 -14.83 -8.22 -0.86
N ASP A 113 -14.49 -9.45 -1.24
CA ASP A 113 -15.40 -10.60 -1.14
C ASP A 113 -15.72 -10.97 0.31
N GLN A 114 -14.82 -10.70 1.26
CA GLN A 114 -14.99 -11.07 2.66
C GLN A 114 -15.56 -9.96 3.55
N ALA A 115 -15.19 -8.70 3.31
CA ALA A 115 -15.44 -7.64 4.28
C ALA A 115 -16.86 -7.06 4.20
N ASN A 116 -17.56 -7.20 3.06
CA ASN A 116 -18.83 -6.53 2.78
C ASN A 116 -18.79 -4.98 3.01
N GLU A 117 -17.60 -4.38 3.09
CA GLU A 117 -17.37 -2.93 3.30
C GLU A 117 -17.09 -2.24 1.96
N ILE A 118 -18.05 -2.27 1.04
CA ILE A 118 -17.81 -1.85 -0.35
C ILE A 118 -17.50 -0.35 -0.50
N ASN A 119 -18.15 0.51 0.31
CA ASN A 119 -17.87 1.95 0.36
C ASN A 119 -16.43 2.23 0.80
N ARG A 120 -15.94 1.48 1.80
CA ARG A 120 -14.55 1.59 2.24
C ARG A 120 -13.59 1.19 1.13
N CYS A 121 -13.91 0.11 0.40
CA CYS A 121 -13.07 -0.37 -0.70
C CYS A 121 -13.00 0.65 -1.84
N PHE A 122 -14.10 1.33 -2.15
CA PHE A 122 -14.13 2.36 -3.18
C PHE A 122 -13.14 3.50 -2.91
N ALA A 123 -12.96 3.92 -1.65
CA ALA A 123 -11.98 4.94 -1.31
C ALA A 123 -10.53 4.61 -1.78
N PHE A 124 -10.21 3.34 -1.96
CA PHE A 124 -8.91 2.86 -2.44
C PHE A 124 -8.86 2.69 -3.97
N SER A 125 -10.00 2.70 -4.69
CA SER A 125 -10.06 2.42 -6.13
C SER A 125 -9.25 3.41 -6.96
N GLY A 126 -9.20 4.68 -6.52
CA GLY A 126 -8.40 5.72 -7.16
C GLY A 126 -6.90 5.44 -7.20
N GLY A 127 -6.41 4.47 -6.41
CA GLY A 127 -4.99 4.12 -6.36
C GLY A 127 -4.55 3.06 -7.37
N PHE A 128 -5.46 2.46 -8.15
CA PHE A 128 -5.13 1.34 -9.04
C PHE A 128 -4.91 1.74 -10.50
N ASN A 129 -4.98 3.03 -10.83
CA ASN A 129 -4.80 3.54 -12.19
C ASN A 129 -5.65 2.79 -13.24
N SER A 130 -6.85 2.35 -12.86
CA SER A 130 -7.81 1.67 -13.72
C SER A 130 -9.19 2.29 -13.55
N LEU A 131 -9.71 2.93 -14.61
CA LEU A 131 -11.06 3.46 -14.62
C LEU A 131 -12.11 2.35 -14.49
N SER A 132 -11.91 1.21 -15.17
CA SER A 132 -12.79 0.03 -15.07
C SER A 132 -12.98 -0.43 -13.63
N PHE A 133 -11.94 -0.30 -12.81
CA PHE A 133 -12.03 -0.64 -11.39
C PHE A 133 -12.92 0.34 -10.61
N CYS A 134 -12.88 1.64 -10.92
CA CYS A 134 -13.81 2.62 -10.34
C CYS A 134 -15.25 2.41 -10.83
N LEU A 135 -15.43 2.01 -12.09
CA LEU A 135 -16.73 1.67 -12.67
C LEU A 135 -17.36 0.44 -12.01
N TYR A 136 -16.55 -0.59 -11.69
CA TYR A 136 -16.99 -1.76 -10.93
C TYR A 136 -17.69 -1.36 -9.62
N PHE A 137 -17.08 -0.45 -8.83
CA PHE A 137 -17.71 0.04 -7.61
C PHE A 137 -18.93 0.91 -7.89
N SER A 138 -18.90 1.73 -8.93
CA SER A 138 -20.05 2.56 -9.32
C SER A 138 -21.29 1.71 -9.62
N TYR A 139 -21.12 0.58 -10.31
CA TYR A 139 -22.19 -0.40 -10.55
C TYR A 139 -22.74 -1.02 -9.26
N LYS A 140 -21.94 -1.08 -8.20
CA LYS A 140 -22.32 -1.59 -6.88
C LYS A 140 -23.03 -0.54 -6.01
N GLY A 141 -23.31 0.65 -6.54
CA GLY A 141 -24.08 1.69 -5.84
C GLY A 141 -23.32 2.33 -4.67
N VAL A 142 -21.99 2.40 -4.75
CA VAL A 142 -21.18 3.06 -3.72
C VAL A 142 -21.46 4.55 -3.65
N ASP A 143 -21.32 5.12 -2.46
CA ASP A 143 -21.25 6.57 -2.29
C ASP A 143 -19.93 7.09 -2.88
N VAL A 144 -20.02 8.02 -3.84
CA VAL A 144 -18.85 8.66 -4.47
C VAL A 144 -17.99 9.42 -3.46
N ASN A 145 -18.58 9.86 -2.35
CA ASN A 145 -17.89 10.55 -1.26
C ASN A 145 -17.39 9.61 -0.17
N ALA A 146 -17.52 8.30 -0.34
CA ALA A 146 -17.03 7.34 0.64
C ALA A 146 -15.54 7.53 0.91
N ALA A 147 -15.20 7.43 2.19
CA ALA A 147 -13.85 7.57 2.69
C ALA A 147 -13.45 6.34 3.51
N ASN A 148 -12.15 6.06 3.54
CA ASN A 148 -11.60 5.02 4.42
C ASN A 148 -11.42 5.53 5.87
N GLU A 149 -10.86 4.68 6.73
CA GLU A 149 -10.66 4.97 8.15
C GLU A 149 -9.73 6.16 8.45
N LYS A 150 -9.03 6.68 7.43
CA LYS A 150 -8.19 7.88 7.52
C LYS A 150 -8.87 9.11 6.93
N GLY A 151 -10.16 9.04 6.60
CA GLY A 151 -10.88 10.12 5.93
C GLY A 151 -10.45 10.33 4.48
N ARG A 152 -9.73 9.38 3.88
CA ARG A 152 -9.27 9.52 2.49
C ARG A 152 -10.31 8.97 1.54
N THR A 153 -10.66 9.78 0.54
CA THR A 153 -11.56 9.44 -0.57
C THR A 153 -10.78 8.89 -1.76
N ALA A 154 -11.49 8.35 -2.77
CA ALA A 154 -10.88 7.89 -4.02
C ALA A 154 -10.02 8.99 -4.71
N LEU A 155 -10.43 10.27 -4.61
CA LEU A 155 -9.68 11.40 -5.20
C LEU A 155 -8.33 11.64 -4.51
N HIS A 156 -8.20 11.36 -3.20
CA HIS A 156 -6.91 11.43 -2.51
C HIS A 156 -5.91 10.44 -3.11
N TYR A 157 -6.39 9.21 -3.39
CA TYR A 157 -5.55 8.18 -3.98
C TYR A 157 -5.23 8.48 -5.45
N ALA A 158 -6.22 8.91 -6.25
CA ALA A 158 -5.99 9.32 -7.64
C ALA A 158 -4.94 10.43 -7.73
N ALA A 159 -5.03 11.46 -6.87
CA ALA A 159 -4.06 12.54 -6.81
C ALA A 159 -2.65 12.08 -6.40
N LYS A 160 -2.57 11.18 -5.41
CA LYS A 160 -1.30 10.63 -4.93
C LYS A 160 -0.58 9.79 -6.00
N TYR A 161 -1.32 9.06 -6.82
CA TYR A 161 -0.78 8.17 -7.86
C TYR A 161 -0.82 8.77 -9.28
N ASN A 162 -1.15 10.07 -9.40
CA ASN A 162 -1.26 10.80 -10.66
C ASN A 162 -2.23 10.20 -11.69
N SER A 163 -3.33 9.60 -11.24
CA SER A 163 -4.34 9.01 -12.11
C SER A 163 -5.34 10.06 -12.59
N LEU A 164 -4.94 10.87 -13.60
CA LEU A 164 -5.73 11.99 -14.13
C LEU A 164 -7.10 11.57 -14.65
N GLU A 165 -7.17 10.49 -15.44
CA GLU A 165 -8.42 9.96 -15.98
C GLU A 165 -9.41 9.61 -14.85
N ILE A 166 -8.92 8.97 -13.79
CA ILE A 166 -9.75 8.63 -12.63
C ILE A 166 -10.18 9.89 -11.88
N ALA A 167 -9.28 10.86 -11.69
CA ALA A 167 -9.62 12.12 -11.04
C ALA A 167 -10.73 12.86 -11.80
N GLN A 168 -10.61 12.99 -13.12
CA GLN A 168 -11.64 13.59 -13.98
C GLN A 168 -12.97 12.84 -13.86
N TYR A 169 -12.94 11.52 -13.92
CA TYR A 169 -14.14 10.70 -13.72
C TYR A 169 -14.79 10.96 -12.36
N LEU A 170 -14.04 10.88 -11.26
CA LEU A 170 -14.58 11.09 -9.91
C LEU A 170 -15.17 12.50 -9.74
N ILE A 171 -14.50 13.52 -10.27
CA ILE A 171 -15.00 14.90 -10.28
C ILE A 171 -16.31 15.00 -11.06
N SER A 172 -16.40 14.37 -12.24
CA SER A 172 -17.64 14.33 -13.03
C SER A 172 -18.80 13.64 -12.32
N LYS A 173 -18.51 12.78 -11.33
CA LYS A 173 -19.49 12.09 -10.49
C LYS A 173 -19.84 12.87 -9.21
N GLY A 174 -19.31 14.07 -9.03
CA GLY A 174 -19.65 14.93 -7.89
C GLY A 174 -18.94 14.55 -6.60
N ILE A 175 -17.73 13.97 -6.69
CA ILE A 175 -16.90 13.80 -5.50
C ILE A 175 -16.55 15.16 -4.88
N ASP A 176 -16.54 15.24 -3.55
CA ASP A 176 -16.07 16.43 -2.83
C ASP A 176 -14.56 16.60 -3.04
N VAL A 177 -14.21 17.55 -3.91
CA VAL A 177 -12.84 17.90 -4.27
C VAL A 177 -12.06 18.43 -3.06
N ASN A 178 -12.75 18.99 -2.06
CA ASN A 178 -12.15 19.59 -0.88
C ASN A 178 -12.22 18.70 0.37
N ALA A 179 -12.68 17.45 0.24
CA ALA A 179 -12.68 16.47 1.31
C ALA A 179 -11.30 16.38 1.98
N ARG A 180 -11.28 16.34 3.31
CA ARG A 180 -10.04 16.31 4.10
C ARG A 180 -9.88 15.01 4.85
N ASP A 181 -8.68 14.45 4.78
CA ASP A 181 -8.27 13.32 5.60
C ASP A 181 -8.10 13.73 7.07
N ILE A 182 -7.88 12.76 7.96
CA ILE A 182 -7.73 13.01 9.41
C ILE A 182 -6.57 13.94 9.78
N LYS A 183 -5.63 14.20 8.86
CA LYS A 183 -4.53 15.15 9.04
C LYS A 183 -4.84 16.52 8.44
N GLY A 184 -6.05 16.71 7.92
CA GLY A 184 -6.49 17.92 7.24
C GLY A 184 -6.02 18.03 5.79
N TYR A 185 -5.39 17.00 5.21
CA TYR A 185 -4.94 17.03 3.82
C TYR A 185 -6.07 16.67 2.86
N ASN A 186 -6.20 17.41 1.76
CA ASN A 186 -7.08 17.06 0.65
C ASN A 186 -6.30 16.44 -0.53
N SER A 187 -6.99 16.17 -1.63
CA SER A 187 -6.41 15.65 -2.87
C SER A 187 -5.34 16.59 -3.46
N LEU A 188 -5.53 17.92 -3.39
CA LEU A 188 -4.55 18.90 -3.86
C LEU A 188 -3.25 18.80 -3.07
N SER A 189 -3.33 18.66 -1.73
CA SER A 189 -2.15 18.42 -0.90
C SER A 189 -1.41 17.13 -1.31
N CYS A 190 -2.14 16.07 -1.65
CA CYS A 190 -1.53 14.82 -2.13
C CYS A 190 -0.79 15.03 -3.46
N ALA A 191 -1.41 15.70 -4.44
CA ALA A 191 -0.77 16.01 -5.72
C ALA A 191 0.48 16.90 -5.54
N PHE A 192 0.42 17.85 -4.61
CA PHE A 192 1.52 18.77 -4.29
C PHE A 192 2.77 18.04 -3.80
N TYR A 193 2.64 17.18 -2.78
CA TYR A 193 3.80 16.45 -2.24
C TYR A 193 4.39 15.46 -3.25
N GLN A 194 3.59 15.04 -4.23
CA GLN A 194 4.03 14.15 -5.31
C GLN A 194 4.57 14.91 -6.52
N GLN A 195 4.55 16.24 -6.50
CA GLN A 195 5.02 17.12 -7.58
C GLN A 195 4.30 16.89 -8.92
N ASN A 196 3.02 16.52 -8.86
CA ASN A 196 2.20 16.25 -10.04
C ASN A 196 1.49 17.53 -10.50
N PHE A 197 2.16 18.35 -11.32
CA PHE A 197 1.65 19.67 -11.75
C PHE A 197 0.33 19.60 -12.53
N GLU A 198 0.19 18.66 -13.46
CA GLU A 198 -1.04 18.50 -14.23
C GLU A 198 -2.23 18.13 -13.34
N MET A 199 -2.02 17.25 -12.35
CA MET A 199 -3.04 16.92 -11.35
C MET A 199 -3.37 18.12 -10.47
N LEU A 200 -2.37 18.95 -10.09
CA LEU A 200 -2.61 20.18 -9.35
C LEU A 200 -3.52 21.14 -10.13
N ASP A 201 -3.27 21.32 -11.43
CA ASP A 201 -4.04 22.24 -12.27
C ASP A 201 -5.44 21.70 -12.55
N LEU A 202 -5.58 20.38 -12.76
CA LEU A 202 -6.89 19.72 -12.82
C LEU A 202 -7.69 19.98 -11.53
N LEU A 203 -7.11 19.76 -10.36
CA LEU A 203 -7.81 19.94 -9.08
C LEU A 203 -8.17 21.41 -8.83
N LYS A 204 -7.25 22.35 -9.10
CA LYS A 204 -7.52 23.80 -8.96
C LYS A 204 -8.63 24.28 -9.89
N SER A 205 -8.64 23.84 -11.14
CA SER A 205 -9.67 24.23 -12.11
C SER A 205 -11.07 23.74 -11.70
N HIS A 206 -11.14 22.73 -10.83
CA HIS A 206 -12.37 22.21 -10.23
C HIS A 206 -12.57 22.65 -8.77
N GLY A 207 -11.96 23.77 -8.35
CA GLY A 207 -12.24 24.40 -7.07
C GLY A 207 -11.52 23.78 -5.86
N ALA A 208 -10.46 22.99 -6.06
CA ALA A 208 -9.64 22.52 -4.95
C ALA A 208 -8.87 23.67 -4.31
N ILE A 209 -9.01 23.81 -2.99
CA ILE A 209 -8.36 24.86 -2.21
C ILE A 209 -7.15 24.27 -1.50
N PRO A 210 -5.96 24.89 -1.57
CA PRO A 210 -4.81 24.41 -0.80
C PRO A 210 -5.07 24.50 0.70
N THR A 211 -4.71 23.42 1.41
CA THR A 211 -4.63 23.47 2.87
C THR A 211 -3.63 24.53 3.32
N PHE A 212 -3.78 25.06 4.54
CA PHE A 212 -2.91 26.13 5.05
C PHE A 212 -1.41 25.84 4.86
N GLU A 213 -0.95 24.63 5.20
CA GLU A 213 0.45 24.22 5.04
C GLU A 213 0.91 24.26 3.58
N VAL A 214 0.11 23.73 2.66
CA VAL A 214 0.43 23.68 1.22
C VAL A 214 0.31 25.07 0.59
N GLY A 215 -0.66 25.88 1.01
CA GLY A 215 -0.87 27.25 0.55
C GLY A 215 0.34 28.13 0.83
N LEU A 216 0.95 28.01 2.02
CA LEU A 216 2.20 28.70 2.35
C LEU A 216 3.31 28.31 1.36
N ARG A 217 3.51 27.01 1.10
CA ARG A 217 4.59 26.52 0.22
C ARG A 217 4.38 26.92 -1.25
N ILE A 218 3.15 26.87 -1.76
CA ILE A 218 2.82 27.36 -3.12
C ILE A 218 3.09 28.88 -3.20
N GLY A 219 2.68 29.64 -2.19
CA GLY A 219 2.94 31.07 -2.12
C GLY A 219 4.43 31.44 -2.12
N PHE A 220 5.30 30.59 -1.57
CA PHE A 220 6.75 30.78 -1.67
C PHE A 220 7.32 30.45 -3.06
N MET A 221 6.72 29.51 -3.80
CA MET A 221 7.21 29.14 -5.14
C MET A 221 6.83 30.17 -6.21
N ASN A 222 5.68 30.84 -6.08
CA ASN A 222 5.20 31.86 -7.02
C ASN A 222 5.81 33.26 -6.81
N LYS A 223 6.74 33.42 -5.87
CA LYS A 223 7.42 34.71 -5.55
C LYS A 223 8.85 34.82 -6.14
N LYS A 224 9.16 34.07 -7.20
CA LYS A 224 10.38 34.22 -8.00
C LYS A 224 10.00 34.65 -9.41
#